data_AF-Q65TP2-F1
#
_entry.id   AF-Q65TP2-F1
#
_cell.length_a   1.000
_cell.length_b   1.000
_cell.length_c   1.000
_cell.angle_alpha   90.00
_cell.angle_beta   90.00
_cell.angle_gamma   90.00
#
_symmetry.space_group_name_H-M   'P 1'
#
loop_
_entity.id
_entity.type
_entity.pdbx_description
1 polymer ?
#
loop_
_entity_poly.entity_id
_entity_poly.type
_entity_poly.pdbx_seq_one_letter_code
_entity_poly.pdbx_strand_id
1 'polypeptide(L)'
;MARKPKESSTVDFETTLNQLETIVTRLEAGDLPLEEALKEFENGIKLAKLGQERLQQAEQRIQILLQKSDTAELTDYQPTDE
;
A
#
# COMPACT_ATOMS: atom_id res chain seq x y z
N MET A 1 -9.91 16.69 24.49
CA MET A 1 -9.49 15.27 24.44
C MET A 1 -9.99 14.66 23.14
N ALA A 2 -9.18 14.70 22.08
CA ALA A 2 -9.55 14.11 20.79
C ALA A 2 -9.25 12.61 20.82
N ARG A 3 -10.30 11.80 20.79
CA ARG A 3 -10.23 10.33 20.72
C ARG A 3 -9.59 9.95 19.38
N LYS A 4 -8.39 9.33 19.43
CA LYS A 4 -7.74 8.75 18.25
C LYS A 4 -8.71 7.75 17.60
N PRO A 5 -9.06 7.90 16.30
CA PRO A 5 -9.92 6.96 15.61
C PRO A 5 -9.27 5.59 15.63
N LYS A 6 -9.94 4.63 16.28
CA LYS A 6 -9.69 3.21 16.10
C LYS A 6 -10.41 2.82 14.80
N GLU A 7 -9.76 2.93 13.66
CA GLU A 7 -10.32 2.41 12.41
C GLU A 7 -9.35 1.45 11.73
N SER A 8 -9.78 0.19 11.74
CA SER A 8 -9.42 -0.91 10.83
C SER A 8 -7.93 -1.25 10.71
N SER A 9 -7.48 -2.16 11.58
CA SER A 9 -6.81 -3.47 11.35
C SER A 9 -6.10 -3.83 10.03
N THR A 10 -5.99 -2.96 9.04
CA THR A 10 -5.23 -3.22 7.83
C THR A 10 -3.87 -2.58 7.98
N VAL A 11 -2.83 -3.42 8.04
CA VAL A 11 -1.43 -2.97 8.01
C VAL A 11 -1.25 -2.05 6.79
N ASP A 12 -0.65 -0.88 7.02
CA ASP A 12 -0.28 0.08 5.98
C ASP A 12 0.95 -0.39 5.21
N PHE A 13 1.23 0.24 4.07
CA PHE A 13 2.29 -0.19 3.17
C PHE A 13 3.65 -0.10 3.84
N GLU A 14 3.91 0.98 4.56
CA GLU A 14 5.14 1.24 5.29
C GLU A 14 5.39 0.17 6.36
N THR A 15 4.36 -0.21 7.13
CA THR A 15 4.51 -1.30 8.10
C THR A 15 4.73 -2.65 7.41
N THR A 16 4.05 -2.90 6.29
CA THR A 16 4.24 -4.14 5.50
C THR A 16 5.68 -4.26 4.99
N LEU A 17 6.24 -3.15 4.49
CA LEU A 17 7.62 -3.07 4.01
C LEU A 17 8.63 -3.30 5.15
N ASN A 18 8.45 -2.61 6.29
CA ASN A 18 9.33 -2.79 7.45
C ASN A 18 9.33 -4.24 7.98
N GLN A 19 8.16 -4.89 7.99
CA GLN A 19 8.07 -6.30 8.37
C GLN A 19 8.80 -7.20 7.37
N LEU A 20 8.67 -6.92 6.07
CA LEU A 20 9.36 -7.68 5.04
C LEU A 20 10.88 -7.53 5.15
N GLU A 21 11.39 -6.32 5.37
CA GLU A 21 12.82 -6.07 5.62
C GLU A 21 13.34 -6.83 6.85
N THR A 22 12.54 -6.87 7.91
CA THR A 22 12.88 -7.63 9.13
C THR A 22 12.98 -9.13 8.84
N ILE A 23 12.04 -9.67 8.07
CA ILE A 23 12.04 -11.08 7.65
C ILE A 23 13.27 -11.39 6.79
N VAL A 24 13.54 -10.56 5.79
CA VAL A 24 14.70 -10.72 4.90
C VAL A 24 15.99 -10.70 5.72
N THR A 25 16.15 -9.73 6.62
CA THR A 25 17.33 -9.63 7.50
C THR A 25 17.54 -10.90 8.32
N ARG A 26 16.46 -11.47 8.87
CA ARG A 26 16.51 -12.72 9.65
C ARG A 26 16.87 -13.93 8.78
N LEU A 27 16.30 -14.03 7.59
CA LEU A 27 16.60 -15.12 6.66
C LEU A 27 18.03 -15.05 6.15
N GLU A 28 18.56 -13.85 5.89
CA GLU A 28 19.93 -13.62 5.45
C GLU A 28 20.96 -13.90 6.55
N ALA A 29 20.60 -13.69 7.83
CA ALA A 29 21.47 -14.03 8.96
C ALA A 29 21.79 -15.54 9.03
N GLY A 30 20.86 -16.39 8.57
CA GLY A 30 21.07 -17.84 8.44
C GLY A 30 21.19 -18.61 9.77
N ASP A 31 20.78 -17.99 10.88
CA ASP A 31 20.82 -18.57 12.23
C ASP A 31 19.50 -19.27 12.63
N LEU A 32 18.46 -19.12 11.81
CA LEU A 32 17.15 -19.75 12.02
C LEU A 32 17.19 -21.27 11.71
N PRO A 33 16.58 -22.11 12.56
CA PRO A 33 16.24 -23.49 12.20
C PRO A 33 15.41 -23.55 10.91
N LEU A 34 15.56 -24.62 10.13
CA LEU A 34 14.89 -24.76 8.83
C LEU A 34 13.37 -24.53 8.90
N GLU A 35 12.69 -25.08 9.90
CA GLU A 35 11.24 -24.91 10.07
C GLU A 35 10.85 -23.44 10.33
N GLU A 36 11.67 -22.71 11.10
CA GLU A 36 11.45 -21.29 11.35
C GLU A 36 11.74 -20.45 10.09
N ALA A 37 12.81 -20.78 9.36
CA ALA A 37 13.13 -20.14 8.09
C ALA A 37 12.01 -20.32 7.06
N LEU A 38 11.42 -21.52 6.96
CA LEU A 38 10.28 -21.77 6.08
C LEU A 38 9.05 -20.94 6.49
N LYS A 39 8.77 -20.84 7.79
CA LYS A 39 7.66 -20.03 8.31
C LYS A 39 7.85 -18.54 8.03
N GLU A 40 9.05 -18.02 8.24
CA GLU A 40 9.40 -16.63 7.94
C GLU A 40 9.32 -16.36 6.44
N PHE A 41 9.77 -17.30 5.60
CA PHE A 41 9.62 -17.20 4.15
C PHE A 41 8.15 -17.13 3.72
N GLU A 42 7.28 -18.00 4.24
CA GLU A 42 5.84 -17.95 3.97
C GLU A 42 5.20 -16.61 4.37
N ASN A 43 5.61 -16.08 5.53
CA ASN A 43 5.15 -14.77 5.99
C ASN A 43 5.64 -13.65 5.06
N GLY A 44 6.90 -13.70 4.63
CA GLY A 44 7.47 -12.77 3.67
C GLY A 44 6.70 -12.77 2.35
N ILE A 45 6.33 -13.94 1.83
CA ILE A 45 5.51 -14.06 0.62
C ILE A 45 4.12 -13.42 0.81
N LYS A 46 3.48 -13.63 1.97
CA LYS A 46 2.18 -13.01 2.27
C LYS A 46 2.28 -11.48 2.32
N LEU A 47 3.31 -10.95 2.98
CA LEU A 47 3.54 -9.51 3.08
C LEU A 47 3.89 -8.90 1.72
N ALA A 48 4.70 -9.56 0.91
CA ALA A 48 5.03 -9.11 -0.44
C ALA A 48 3.78 -8.99 -1.33
N LYS A 49 2.89 -9.99 -1.28
CA LYS A 49 1.59 -9.94 -1.98
C LYS A 49 0.72 -8.78 -1.49
N LEU A 50 0.62 -8.59 -0.18
CA LEU A 50 -0.14 -7.48 0.40
C LEU A 50 0.43 -6.12 -0.06
N GLY A 51 1.75 -5.95 -0.02
CA GLY A 51 2.41 -4.74 -0.51
C GLY A 51 2.14 -4.47 -1.98
N GLN A 52 2.20 -5.51 -2.82
CA GLN A 52 1.89 -5.41 -4.24
C GLN A 52 0.44 -4.99 -4.49
N GLU A 53 -0.53 -5.59 -3.79
CA GLU A 53 -1.95 -5.23 -3.90
C GLU A 53 -2.19 -3.76 -3.52
N ARG A 54 -1.51 -3.26 -2.48
CA ARG A 54 -1.58 -1.85 -2.07
C ARG A 54 -1.02 -0.92 -3.14
N LEU A 55 0.12 -1.26 -3.73
CA LEU A 55 0.72 -0.49 -4.81
C LEU A 55 -0.19 -0.46 -6.04
N GLN A 56 -0.80 -1.58 -6.42
CA GLN A 56 -1.76 -1.65 -7.53
C GLN A 56 -2.98 -0.75 -7.29
N GLN A 57 -3.52 -0.75 -6.07
CA GLN A 57 -4.64 0.14 -5.71
C GLN A 57 -4.23 1.62 -5.79
N ALA A 58 -3.02 1.96 -5.34
CA ALA A 58 -2.50 3.32 -5.41
C ALA A 58 -2.29 3.76 -6.87
N GLU A 59 -1.71 2.91 -7.70
CA GLU A 59 -1.51 3.14 -9.13
C GLU A 59 -2.85 3.37 -9.85
N GLN A 60 -3.83 2.49 -9.62
CA GLN A 60 -5.18 2.64 -10.19
C GLN A 60 -5.81 3.98 -9.80
N ARG A 61 -5.67 4.38 -8.52
CA ARG A 61 -6.20 5.66 -8.05
C ARG A 61 -5.53 6.85 -8.73
N ILE A 62 -4.21 6.80 -8.92
CA ILE A 62 -3.46 7.83 -9.66
C ILE A 62 -3.96 7.90 -11.11
N GLN A 63 -4.13 6.77 -11.77
CA GLN A 63 -4.57 6.70 -13.16
C GLN A 63 -5.97 7.31 -13.34
N ILE A 64 -6.91 7.05 -12.43
CA ILE A 64 -8.25 7.68 -12.43
C ILE A 64 -8.15 9.21 -12.25
N LEU A 65 -7.27 9.69 -11.38
CA LEU A 65 -7.09 11.13 -11.16
C LEU A 65 -6.51 11.83 -12.40
N LEU A 66 -5.55 11.20 -13.08
CA LEU A 66 -5.00 11.72 -14.34
C LEU A 66 -6.06 11.74 -15.45
N GLN A 67 -6.81 10.64 -15.62
CA GLN A 67 -7.89 10.59 -16.62
C GLN A 67 -8.98 11.64 -16.39
N LYS A 68 -9.36 11.90 -15.13
CA LYS A 68 -10.32 12.96 -14.79
C LYS A 68 -9.78 14.37 -15.07
N SER A 69 -8.46 14.54 -15.06
CA SER A 69 -7.79 15.79 -15.41
C SER A 69 -7.87 16.03 -16.91
N ASP A 70 -7.65 14.98 -17.72
CA ASP A 70 -7.68 15.07 -19.18
C ASP A 70 -9.11 15.11 -19.76
N THR A 71 -10.07 14.48 -19.07
CA THR A 71 -11.48 14.42 -19.50
C THR A 71 -12.35 15.51 -18.88
N ALA A 72 -11.75 16.52 -18.24
CA ALA A 72 -12.52 17.69 -17.83
C ALA A 72 -13.12 18.33 -19.08
N GLU A 73 -14.43 18.15 -19.29
CA GLU A 73 -15.13 18.74 -20.40
C GLU A 73 -14.91 20.25 -20.33
N LEU A 74 -14.34 20.82 -21.39
CA LEU A 74 -14.31 22.27 -21.58
C LEU A 74 -15.76 22.69 -21.73
N THR A 75 -16.36 23.09 -20.62
CA THR A 75 -17.64 23.78 -20.63
C THR A 75 -17.34 25.22 -20.99
N ASP A 76 -18.05 25.73 -22.00
CA ASP A 76 -17.96 27.14 -22.31
C ASP A 76 -18.37 27.93 -21.06
N TYR A 77 -17.45 28.80 -20.64
CA TYR A 77 -17.71 29.71 -19.55
C TYR A 77 -18.84 30.66 -19.99
N GLN A 78 -20.02 30.49 -19.38
CA GLN A 78 -21.08 31.48 -19.49
C GLN A 78 -20.86 32.52 -18.39
N PRO A 79 -20.37 33.72 -18.70
CA PRO A 79 -20.39 34.81 -17.73
C PRO A 79 -21.84 34.99 -17.30
N THR A 80 -22.09 34.89 -16.00
CA THR A 80 -23.37 35.32 -15.44
C THR A 80 -23.33 36.84 -15.46
N ASP A 81 -24.07 37.42 -16.40
CA ASP A 81 -24.40 38.85 -16.36
C ASP A 81 -25.36 39.05 -15.18
N GLU A 82 -24.81 39.34 -14.00
CA GLU A 82 -25.52 40.02 -12.91
C GLU A 82 -24.95 41.43 -12.69
#